data_AF-A0A3L6NCR0-F1
#
_entry.id   AF-A0A3L6NCR0-F1
#
_cell.length_a   1.000
_cell.length_b   1.000
_cell.length_c   1.000
_cell.angle_alpha   90.00
_cell.angle_beta   90.00
_cell.angle_gamma   90.00
#
_symmetry.space_group_name_H-M   'P 1'
#
loop_
_entity.id
_entity.type
_entity.pdbx_description
1 polymer ?
#
loop_
_entity_poly.entity_id
_entity_poly.type
_entity_poly.pdbx_seq_one_letter_code
_entity_poly.pdbx_strand_id
1 'polypeptide(L)'
;MLQERLDATLDKSFKELEDQIQSLWDERAESSRNGKVAMYFLRVLRDIRHQLPERPSIKSFGLKAVPSMHEKVAVAVSQPTLEEFSTQGLSQRVVVGRPLWDGEPALPNQPSPEIFQFLRSLSLSMSDEGADLWTKAAVSVLKKHLTEQLCKMWEVAVVENSVDNKEDVKDEKSNEVDAKEEKDDDDTEDENAEETDEKKASAEEELPKPEDATEEQKPGLSAEQKTDVFTQWLFDIALLRRCIGNTESAGSSFQNLEDNVYRHSKLDEAAKHRILKSANDFWQRASLLFGLLA
;
A
#
# COMPACT_ATOMS: atom_id res chain seq x y z
N MET A 1 -10.01 36.33 -48.22
CA MET A 1 -9.53 37.51 -47.45
C MET A 1 -10.20 37.69 -46.09
N LEU A 2 -11.51 37.91 -45.97
CA LEU A 2 -12.12 38.18 -44.64
C LEU A 2 -12.08 36.94 -43.71
N GLN A 3 -12.43 35.78 -44.25
CA GLN A 3 -12.42 34.52 -43.50
C GLN A 3 -11.02 34.09 -43.08
N GLU A 4 -10.01 34.26 -43.94
CA GLU A 4 -8.61 34.01 -43.59
C GLU A 4 -8.10 34.94 -42.48
N ARG A 5 -8.54 36.21 -42.48
CA ARG A 5 -8.20 37.17 -41.42
C ARG A 5 -8.88 36.83 -40.09
N LEU A 6 -10.13 36.39 -40.14
CA LEU A 6 -10.87 35.90 -38.97
C LEU A 6 -10.16 34.68 -38.38
N ASP A 7 -9.84 33.71 -39.23
CA ASP A 7 -9.19 32.46 -38.85
C ASP A 7 -7.81 32.70 -38.21
N ALA A 8 -6.99 33.57 -38.80
CA ALA A 8 -5.69 33.95 -38.25
C ALA A 8 -5.82 34.68 -36.90
N THR A 9 -6.87 35.49 -36.73
CA THR A 9 -7.13 36.21 -35.47
C THR A 9 -7.59 35.25 -34.38
N LEU A 10 -8.45 34.29 -34.72
CA LEU A 10 -8.89 33.24 -33.80
C LEU A 10 -7.71 32.40 -33.33
N ASP A 11 -6.88 31.91 -34.25
CA ASP A 11 -5.67 31.14 -33.91
C ASP A 11 -4.72 31.92 -32.99
N LYS A 12 -4.59 33.24 -33.19
CA LYS A 12 -3.80 34.12 -32.31
C LYS A 12 -4.43 34.25 -30.93
N SER A 13 -5.74 34.50 -30.85
CA SER A 13 -6.44 34.66 -29.57
C SER A 13 -6.43 33.39 -28.71
N PHE A 14 -6.55 32.21 -29.32
CA PHE A 14 -6.46 30.95 -28.58
C PHE A 14 -5.05 30.68 -28.06
N LYS A 15 -4.00 31.07 -28.80
CA LYS A 15 -2.62 31.00 -28.30
C LYS A 15 -2.40 31.94 -27.13
N GLU A 16 -2.87 33.18 -27.24
CA GLU A 16 -2.79 34.15 -26.13
C GLU A 16 -3.53 33.65 -24.89
N LEU A 17 -4.69 33.02 -25.06
CA LEU A 17 -5.43 32.39 -23.96
C LEU A 17 -4.67 31.20 -23.35
N GLU A 18 -4.06 30.35 -24.19
CA GLU A 18 -3.24 29.23 -23.72
C GLU A 18 -2.06 29.71 -22.88
N ASP A 19 -1.36 30.76 -23.35
CA ASP A 19 -0.22 31.37 -22.65
C ASP A 19 -0.65 31.99 -21.31
N GLN A 20 -1.83 32.65 -21.26
CA GLN A 20 -2.38 33.19 -20.02
C GLN A 20 -2.76 32.11 -19.01
N ILE A 21 -3.42 31.03 -19.46
CA ILE A 21 -3.75 29.90 -18.59
C ILE A 21 -2.47 29.25 -18.06
N GLN A 22 -1.46 29.08 -18.91
CA GLN A 22 -0.17 28.54 -18.50
C GLN A 22 0.52 29.44 -17.45
N SER A 23 0.56 30.75 -17.67
CA SER A 23 1.13 31.71 -16.71
C SER A 23 0.41 31.66 -15.36
N LEU A 24 -0.93 31.63 -15.37
CA LEU A 24 -1.73 31.54 -14.14
C LEU A 24 -1.54 30.21 -13.42
N TRP A 25 -1.34 29.13 -14.17
CA TRP A 25 -1.01 27.83 -13.60
C TRP A 25 0.37 27.87 -12.95
N ASP A 26 1.39 28.37 -13.66
CA ASP A 26 2.77 28.43 -13.16
C ASP A 26 2.88 29.29 -11.89
N GLU A 27 2.14 30.40 -11.80
CA GLU A 27 2.05 31.23 -10.59
C GLU A 27 1.44 30.49 -9.39
N ARG A 28 0.53 29.54 -9.63
CA ARG A 28 -0.21 28.82 -8.58
C ARG A 28 0.29 27.41 -8.33
N ALA A 29 1.17 26.88 -9.17
CA ALA A 29 1.66 25.50 -9.10
C ALA A 29 2.34 25.18 -7.76
N GLU A 30 2.97 26.19 -7.15
CA GLU A 30 3.69 26.06 -5.86
C GLU A 30 2.86 26.54 -4.65
N SER A 31 1.59 26.88 -4.85
CA SER A 31 0.71 27.24 -3.74
C SER A 31 0.28 26.01 -2.92
N SER A 32 -0.05 26.20 -1.63
CA SER A 32 -0.55 25.13 -0.76
C SER A 32 -1.87 24.49 -1.21
N ARG A 33 -2.61 25.17 -2.11
CA ARG A 33 -3.87 24.69 -2.69
C ARG A 33 -3.72 24.21 -4.13
N ASN A 34 -2.49 23.96 -4.58
CA ASN A 34 -2.17 23.57 -5.96
C ASN A 34 -3.00 22.38 -6.46
N GLY A 35 -3.31 21.38 -5.63
CA GLY A 35 -4.16 20.25 -6.00
C GLY A 35 -5.58 20.67 -6.41
N LYS A 36 -6.29 21.40 -5.56
CA LYS A 36 -7.65 21.89 -5.85
C LYS A 36 -7.69 22.85 -7.04
N VAL A 37 -6.64 23.68 -7.16
CA VAL A 37 -6.46 24.59 -8.29
C VAL A 37 -6.25 23.81 -9.59
N ALA A 38 -5.42 22.76 -9.56
CA ALA A 38 -5.18 21.88 -10.72
C ALA A 38 -6.47 21.18 -11.17
N MET A 39 -7.28 20.66 -10.23
CA MET A 39 -8.57 20.04 -10.55
C MET A 39 -9.50 21.03 -11.24
N TYR A 40 -9.58 22.26 -10.74
CA TYR A 40 -10.37 23.32 -11.36
C TYR A 40 -9.88 23.64 -12.78
N PHE A 41 -8.57 23.86 -12.97
CA PHE A 41 -8.01 24.11 -14.30
C PHE A 41 -8.24 22.96 -15.28
N LEU A 42 -8.12 21.70 -14.84
CA LEU A 42 -8.41 20.54 -15.68
C LEU A 42 -9.87 20.52 -16.14
N ARG A 43 -10.81 20.89 -15.28
CA ARG A 43 -12.24 21.00 -15.63
C ARG A 43 -12.50 22.13 -16.63
N VAL A 44 -11.92 23.31 -16.39
CA VAL A 44 -12.03 24.46 -17.30
C VAL A 44 -11.41 24.14 -18.67
N LEU A 45 -10.21 23.57 -18.69
CA LEU A 45 -9.55 23.15 -19.93
C LEU A 45 -10.37 22.11 -20.68
N ARG A 46 -11.01 21.17 -19.97
CA ARG A 46 -11.88 20.17 -20.61
C ARG A 46 -13.12 20.82 -21.24
N ASP A 47 -13.77 21.75 -20.55
CA ASP A 47 -14.94 22.44 -21.07
C ASP A 47 -14.59 23.30 -22.29
N ILE A 48 -13.52 24.10 -22.22
CA ILE A 48 -13.01 24.87 -23.36
C ILE A 48 -12.72 23.94 -24.54
N ARG A 49 -12.03 22.82 -24.30
CA ARG A 49 -11.68 21.84 -25.35
C ARG A 49 -12.89 21.15 -25.97
N HIS A 50 -13.97 20.96 -25.21
CA HIS A 50 -15.21 20.38 -25.73
C HIS A 50 -15.92 21.34 -26.70
N GLN A 51 -15.72 22.64 -26.52
CA GLN A 51 -16.34 23.71 -27.33
C GLN A 51 -15.40 24.27 -28.40
N LEU A 52 -14.22 23.68 -28.61
CA LEU A 52 -13.27 24.16 -29.62
C LEU A 52 -13.81 23.95 -31.04
N PRO A 53 -13.69 24.94 -31.93
CA PRO A 53 -14.01 24.74 -33.34
C PRO A 53 -13.04 23.72 -33.98
N GLU A 54 -13.51 22.97 -34.99
CA GLU A 54 -12.69 21.99 -35.70
C GLU A 54 -11.58 22.68 -36.51
N ARG A 55 -10.43 22.91 -35.87
CA ARG A 55 -9.27 23.55 -36.48
C ARG A 55 -7.97 22.86 -36.03
N PRO A 56 -7.03 22.61 -36.95
CA PRO A 56 -5.79 21.91 -36.62
C PRO A 56 -4.89 22.72 -35.67
N SER A 57 -4.85 24.05 -35.80
CA SER A 57 -3.99 24.94 -35.02
C SER A 57 -4.27 24.94 -33.51
N ILE A 58 -5.50 24.63 -33.10
CA ILE A 58 -5.96 24.73 -31.70
C ILE A 58 -6.24 23.35 -31.08
N LYS A 59 -6.08 22.26 -31.83
CA LYS A 59 -6.34 20.89 -31.35
C LYS A 59 -5.48 20.50 -30.14
N SER A 60 -4.29 21.08 -30.04
CA SER A 60 -3.35 20.88 -28.94
C SER A 60 -3.51 21.83 -27.76
N PHE A 61 -4.50 22.72 -27.78
CA PHE A 61 -4.72 23.74 -26.76
C PHE A 61 -4.68 23.15 -25.34
N GLY A 62 -3.80 23.68 -24.50
CA GLY A 62 -3.71 23.37 -23.07
C GLY A 62 -3.10 22.00 -22.75
N LEU A 63 -2.75 21.18 -23.75
CA LEU A 63 -2.23 19.82 -23.52
C LEU A 63 -0.86 19.81 -22.83
N LYS A 64 -0.08 20.89 -22.96
CA LYS A 64 1.25 21.01 -22.35
C LYS A 64 1.19 21.14 -20.82
N ALA A 65 0.17 21.80 -20.29
CA ALA A 65 0.00 22.03 -18.86
C ALA A 65 -0.54 20.79 -18.12
N VAL A 66 -1.37 19.99 -18.81
CA VAL A 66 -2.13 18.86 -18.25
C VAL A 66 -1.27 17.86 -17.45
N PRO A 67 -0.07 17.43 -17.91
CA PRO A 67 0.76 16.49 -17.13
C PRO A 67 1.14 17.04 -15.74
N SER A 68 1.56 18.30 -15.67
CA SER A 68 1.92 18.93 -14.39
C SER A 68 0.71 19.10 -13.46
N MET A 69 -0.47 19.36 -14.03
CA MET A 69 -1.71 19.42 -13.27
C MET A 69 -2.09 18.03 -12.72
N HIS A 70 -2.00 16.97 -13.52
CA HIS A 70 -2.24 15.60 -13.07
C HIS A 70 -1.31 15.20 -11.92
N GLU A 71 -0.04 15.64 -11.95
CA GLU A 71 0.91 15.40 -10.86
C GLU A 71 0.46 16.05 -9.55
N LYS A 72 0.08 17.33 -9.57
CA LYS A 72 -0.40 18.02 -8.36
C LYS A 72 -1.74 17.44 -7.85
N VAL A 73 -2.62 16.98 -8.75
CA VAL A 73 -3.85 16.25 -8.37
C VAL A 73 -3.52 14.92 -7.71
N ALA A 74 -2.62 14.13 -8.30
CA ALA A 74 -2.22 12.84 -7.76
C ALA A 74 -1.67 12.97 -6.33
N VAL A 75 -0.79 13.96 -6.11
CA VAL A 75 -0.25 14.25 -4.77
C VAL A 75 -1.37 14.63 -3.81
N ALA A 76 -2.22 15.61 -4.17
CA ALA A 76 -3.25 16.11 -3.25
C ALA A 76 -4.29 15.05 -2.85
N VAL A 77 -4.65 14.14 -3.75
CA VAL A 77 -5.64 13.08 -3.47
C VAL A 77 -5.05 11.94 -2.66
N SER A 78 -3.79 11.59 -2.90
CA SER A 78 -3.14 10.47 -2.20
C SER A 78 -2.52 10.85 -0.86
N GLN A 79 -2.15 12.12 -0.66
CA GLN A 79 -1.47 12.60 0.54
C GLN A 79 -2.15 12.16 1.85
N PRO A 80 -3.47 12.33 2.06
CA PRO A 80 -4.09 11.97 3.34
C PRO A 80 -4.02 10.46 3.60
N THR A 81 -4.22 9.66 2.55
CA THR A 81 -4.19 8.19 2.64
C THR A 81 -2.77 7.65 2.85
N LEU A 82 -1.76 8.32 2.29
CA LEU A 82 -0.35 7.97 2.50
C LEU A 82 0.10 8.34 3.90
N GLU A 83 -0.33 9.49 4.44
CA GLU A 83 -0.04 9.90 5.81
C GLU A 83 -0.66 8.94 6.83
N GLU A 84 -1.94 8.59 6.66
CA GLU A 84 -2.62 7.58 7.50
C GLU A 84 -1.87 6.24 7.45
N PHE A 85 -1.56 5.75 6.24
CA PHE A 85 -0.82 4.50 6.04
C PHE A 85 0.60 4.55 6.63
N SER A 86 1.27 5.70 6.62
CA SER A 86 2.60 5.86 7.23
C SER A 86 2.58 5.73 8.75
N THR A 87 1.51 6.21 9.37
CA THR A 87 1.37 6.19 10.83
C THR A 87 0.88 4.85 11.36
N GLN A 88 -0.03 4.19 10.63
CA GLN A 88 -0.73 3.00 11.10
C GLN A 88 -0.32 1.74 10.32
N GLY A 89 -0.19 1.84 9.00
CA GLY A 89 -0.10 0.69 8.11
C GLY A 89 1.14 -0.18 8.26
N LEU A 90 2.30 0.43 8.53
CA LEU A 90 3.57 -0.30 8.73
C LEU A 90 3.89 -0.54 10.22
N SER A 91 3.05 -0.03 11.12
CA SER A 91 3.19 -0.22 12.57
C SER A 91 2.66 -1.58 13.04
N GLN A 92 1.97 -2.31 12.16
CA GLN A 92 1.30 -3.56 12.50
C GLN A 92 2.30 -4.65 12.90
N ARG A 93 2.21 -5.07 14.16
CA ARG A 93 3.06 -6.09 14.80
C ARG A 93 2.41 -7.49 14.84
N VAL A 94 1.17 -7.62 14.35
CA VAL A 94 0.39 -8.86 14.43
C VAL A 94 -0.18 -9.19 13.05
N VAL A 95 0.15 -10.38 12.55
CA VAL A 95 -0.37 -10.90 11.29
C VAL A 95 -1.75 -11.48 11.50
N VAL A 96 -2.75 -10.92 10.81
CA VAL A 96 -4.14 -11.37 10.88
C VAL A 96 -4.41 -12.34 9.73
N GLY A 97 -5.00 -13.52 10.03
CA GLY A 97 -5.67 -14.33 9.01
C GLY A 97 -4.81 -15.39 8.32
N ARG A 98 -4.08 -16.23 9.08
CA ARG A 98 -3.62 -17.51 8.51
C ARG A 98 -4.80 -18.48 8.38
N PRO A 99 -5.09 -19.01 7.19
CA PRO A 99 -6.07 -20.09 7.06
C PRO A 99 -5.54 -21.32 7.81
N LEU A 100 -6.32 -21.79 8.79
CA LEU A 100 -5.96 -22.91 9.68
C LEU A 100 -5.84 -24.26 8.95
N TRP A 101 -6.22 -24.32 7.67
CA TRP A 101 -6.38 -25.55 6.90
C TRP A 101 -5.62 -25.57 5.57
N ASP A 102 -4.80 -24.56 5.25
CA ASP A 102 -4.18 -24.43 3.91
C ASP A 102 -2.67 -24.73 3.92
N GLY A 103 -2.33 -26.01 4.09
CA GLY A 103 -1.00 -26.58 3.91
C GLY A 103 0.10 -26.10 4.87
N GLU A 104 1.27 -26.75 4.80
CA GLU A 104 2.47 -26.32 5.51
C GLU A 104 3.46 -25.62 4.55
N PRO A 105 3.98 -24.41 4.88
CA PRO A 105 3.50 -23.50 5.93
C PRO A 105 2.17 -22.85 5.54
N ALA A 106 1.36 -22.44 6.53
CA ALA A 106 0.10 -21.72 6.29
C ALA A 106 0.41 -20.30 5.79
N LEU A 107 0.07 -20.00 4.53
CA LEU A 107 0.38 -18.72 3.87
C LEU A 107 -0.82 -17.77 3.90
N PRO A 108 -0.59 -16.45 3.91
CA PRO A 108 -1.67 -15.47 3.83
C PRO A 108 -2.41 -15.57 2.49
N ASN A 109 -3.74 -15.52 2.55
CA ASN A 109 -4.62 -15.50 1.38
C ASN A 109 -5.48 -14.23 1.29
N GLN A 110 -5.25 -13.27 2.19
CA GLN A 110 -5.91 -11.99 2.27
C GLN A 110 -4.88 -10.88 2.55
N PRO A 111 -5.14 -9.65 2.06
CA PRO A 111 -4.31 -8.50 2.41
C PRO A 111 -4.44 -8.17 3.89
N SER A 112 -3.45 -7.45 4.41
CA SER A 112 -3.58 -6.86 5.74
C SER A 112 -4.76 -5.86 5.77
N PRO A 113 -5.42 -5.70 6.94
CA PRO A 113 -6.51 -4.74 7.10
C PRO A 113 -6.11 -3.33 6.66
N GLU A 114 -4.87 -2.94 6.96
CA GLU A 114 -4.28 -1.64 6.64
C GLU A 114 -4.18 -1.40 5.13
N ILE A 115 -3.77 -2.41 4.35
CA ILE A 115 -3.68 -2.29 2.89
C ILE A 115 -5.05 -2.23 2.26
N PHE A 116 -5.99 -3.02 2.78
CA PHE A 116 -7.37 -2.97 2.30
C PHE A 116 -8.01 -1.61 2.61
N GLN A 117 -7.80 -1.08 3.82
CA GLN A 117 -8.26 0.25 4.23
C GLN A 117 -7.60 1.34 3.38
N PHE A 118 -6.29 1.28 3.15
CA PHE A 118 -5.57 2.19 2.27
C PHE A 118 -6.18 2.22 0.86
N LEU A 119 -6.36 1.06 0.22
CA LEU A 119 -6.95 0.97 -1.12
C LEU A 119 -8.39 1.51 -1.16
N ARG A 120 -9.17 1.24 -0.10
CA ARG A 120 -10.55 1.73 0.02
C ARG A 120 -10.59 3.25 0.19
N SER A 121 -9.82 3.80 1.13
CA SER A 121 -9.73 5.24 1.40
C SER A 121 -9.24 6.00 0.17
N LEU A 122 -8.27 5.44 -0.57
CA LEU A 122 -7.80 6.01 -1.83
C LEU A 122 -8.90 6.02 -2.90
N SER A 123 -9.60 4.90 -3.09
CA SER A 123 -10.70 4.79 -4.06
C SER A 123 -11.85 5.77 -3.74
N LEU A 124 -12.17 5.95 -2.45
CA LEU A 124 -13.15 6.93 -1.99
C LEU A 124 -12.68 8.36 -2.25
N SER A 125 -11.44 8.70 -1.87
CA SER A 125 -10.87 10.03 -2.10
C SER A 125 -10.84 10.39 -3.58
N MET A 126 -10.51 9.43 -4.45
CA MET A 126 -10.60 9.61 -5.90
C MET A 126 -12.05 9.86 -6.36
N SER A 127 -13.00 9.09 -5.84
CA SER A 127 -14.41 9.21 -6.21
C SER A 127 -15.02 10.54 -5.75
N ASP A 128 -14.67 11.00 -4.55
CA ASP A 128 -15.14 12.26 -3.95
C ASP A 128 -14.70 13.48 -4.75
N GLU A 129 -13.47 13.47 -5.28
CA GLU A 129 -12.98 14.54 -6.14
C GLU A 129 -13.62 14.51 -7.54
N GLY A 130 -14.17 13.36 -7.96
CA GLY A 130 -14.97 13.21 -9.16
C GLY A 130 -14.35 12.31 -10.23
N ALA A 131 -15.16 11.40 -10.77
CA ALA A 131 -14.77 10.46 -11.83
C ALA A 131 -14.25 11.16 -13.10
N ASP A 132 -14.64 12.42 -13.32
CA ASP A 132 -14.26 13.20 -14.49
C ASP A 132 -12.75 13.46 -14.55
N LEU A 133 -12.05 13.54 -13.42
CA LEU A 133 -10.62 13.84 -13.36
C LEU A 133 -9.74 12.64 -13.75
N TRP A 134 -10.23 11.42 -13.58
CA TRP A 134 -9.43 10.19 -13.66
C TRP A 134 -9.36 9.61 -15.07
N THR A 135 -8.66 10.32 -15.95
CA THR A 135 -8.25 9.75 -17.24
C THR A 135 -7.17 8.68 -17.06
N LYS A 136 -6.98 7.80 -18.05
CA LYS A 136 -5.89 6.79 -18.02
C LYS A 136 -4.52 7.42 -17.74
N ALA A 137 -4.26 8.62 -18.27
CA ALA A 137 -3.03 9.35 -18.02
C ALA A 137 -2.93 9.85 -16.56
N ALA A 138 -4.01 10.40 -16.00
CA ALA A 138 -4.05 10.84 -14.61
C ALA A 138 -3.85 9.68 -13.64
N VAL A 139 -4.53 8.54 -13.89
CA VAL A 139 -4.38 7.32 -13.09
C VAL A 139 -2.96 6.76 -13.20
N SER A 140 -2.33 6.81 -14.37
CA SER A 140 -0.92 6.41 -14.54
C SER A 140 0.03 7.27 -13.70
N VAL A 141 -0.16 8.59 -13.68
CA VAL A 141 0.62 9.52 -12.84
C VAL A 141 0.40 9.24 -11.36
N LEU A 142 -0.85 9.04 -10.93
CA LEU A 142 -1.17 8.65 -9.56
C LEU A 142 -0.47 7.35 -9.17
N LYS A 143 -0.57 6.31 -10.01
CA LYS A 143 0.05 5.02 -9.74
C LYS A 143 1.57 5.14 -9.60
N LYS A 144 2.22 5.90 -10.48
CA LYS A 144 3.66 6.17 -10.38
C LYS A 144 4.02 6.84 -9.05
N HIS A 145 3.30 7.91 -8.68
CA HIS A 145 3.52 8.63 -7.42
C HIS A 145 3.36 7.71 -6.21
N LEU A 146 2.28 6.91 -6.18
CA LEU A 146 2.02 5.95 -5.11
C LEU A 146 3.12 4.91 -5.01
N THR A 147 3.59 4.35 -6.13
CA THR A 147 4.69 3.38 -6.11
C THR A 147 5.95 3.96 -5.49
N GLU A 148 6.32 5.19 -5.87
CA GLU A 148 7.52 5.84 -5.32
C GLU A 148 7.42 6.06 -3.80
N GLN A 149 6.26 6.51 -3.31
CA GLN A 149 6.06 6.75 -1.87
C GLN A 149 5.99 5.45 -1.08
N LEU A 150 5.19 4.49 -1.55
CA LEU A 150 5.01 3.20 -0.89
C LEU A 150 6.34 2.44 -0.81
N CYS A 151 7.11 2.37 -1.91
CA CYS A 151 8.40 1.68 -1.87
C CYS A 151 9.36 2.29 -0.85
N LYS A 152 9.45 3.63 -0.79
CA LYS A 152 10.28 4.33 0.22
C LYS A 152 9.84 4.00 1.64
N MET A 153 8.53 3.97 1.89
CA MET A 153 7.98 3.68 3.22
C MET A 153 8.32 2.26 3.67
N TRP A 154 8.17 1.26 2.78
CA TRP A 154 8.56 -0.11 3.10
C TRP A 154 10.08 -0.28 3.22
N GLU A 155 10.88 0.38 2.39
CA GLU A 155 12.35 0.34 2.52
C GLU A 155 12.81 0.80 3.91
N VAL A 156 12.22 1.87 4.44
CA VAL A 156 12.47 2.34 5.80
C VAL A 156 12.02 1.29 6.83
N ALA A 157 10.79 0.77 6.70
CA ALA A 157 10.25 -0.19 7.66
C ALA A 157 10.99 -1.55 7.67
N VAL A 158 11.49 -1.99 6.51
CA VAL A 158 12.35 -3.19 6.39
C VAL A 158 13.66 -2.99 7.13
N VAL A 159 14.28 -1.81 7.00
CA VAL A 159 15.52 -1.49 7.71
C VAL A 159 15.28 -1.47 9.23
N GLU A 160 14.23 -0.78 9.69
CA GLU A 160 13.88 -0.70 11.12
C GLU A 160 13.66 -2.09 11.73
N ASN A 161 12.89 -2.96 11.06
CA ASN A 161 12.61 -4.31 11.56
C ASN A 161 13.78 -5.30 11.40
N SER A 162 14.83 -4.95 10.65
CA SER A 162 16.01 -5.80 10.44
C SER A 162 17.13 -5.54 11.46
N VAL A 163 17.21 -4.34 12.05
CA VAL A 163 18.34 -3.91 12.90
C VAL A 163 18.31 -4.52 14.30
N ASP A 164 17.15 -4.97 14.78
CA ASP A 164 16.99 -5.61 16.10
C ASP A 164 17.74 -6.96 16.27
N ASN A 165 18.34 -7.53 15.22
CA ASN A 165 18.98 -8.86 15.27
C ASN A 165 20.51 -8.82 15.50
N LYS A 166 21.09 -7.67 15.91
CA LYS A 166 22.57 -7.49 15.96
C LYS A 166 23.21 -7.39 17.35
N GLU A 167 22.54 -7.77 18.44
CA GLU A 167 23.20 -7.74 19.77
C GLU A 167 23.60 -9.11 20.36
N ASP A 168 23.16 -10.26 19.84
CA ASP A 168 23.53 -11.56 20.44
C ASP A 168 24.37 -12.46 19.52
N VAL A 169 25.60 -12.06 19.19
CA VAL A 169 26.68 -13.02 18.86
C VAL A 169 28.06 -12.51 19.33
N LYS A 170 28.38 -12.82 20.58
CA LYS A 170 29.73 -13.02 21.16
C LYS A 170 29.51 -14.04 22.30
N ASP A 171 30.19 -15.15 22.45
CA ASP A 171 31.39 -15.73 21.86
C ASP A 171 31.24 -17.27 21.97
N GLU A 172 31.76 -18.00 20.99
CA GLU A 172 31.98 -19.44 21.08
C GLU A 172 32.96 -19.78 22.23
N LYS A 173 32.76 -20.92 22.93
CA LYS A 173 33.55 -22.18 22.79
C LYS A 173 33.61 -23.03 24.07
N SER A 174 33.72 -24.34 23.81
CA SER A 174 34.04 -25.49 24.69
C SER A 174 32.86 -26.02 25.51
N ASN A 175 32.53 -27.31 25.54
CA ASN A 175 33.38 -28.49 25.43
C ASN A 175 32.62 -29.70 24.86
N GLU A 176 33.40 -30.62 24.30
CA GLU A 176 33.04 -31.87 23.66
C GLU A 176 33.04 -33.05 24.68
N VAL A 177 32.48 -34.19 24.25
CA VAL A 177 32.57 -35.58 24.76
C VAL A 177 31.87 -35.92 26.11
N ASP A 178 31.27 -37.09 26.39
CA ASP A 178 31.23 -38.42 25.78
C ASP A 178 30.03 -39.28 26.30
N ALA A 179 29.85 -40.45 25.70
CA ALA A 179 28.75 -41.42 25.72
C ALA A 179 28.42 -42.20 27.02
N LYS A 180 27.17 -42.74 27.08
CA LYS A 180 26.74 -44.14 27.39
C LYS A 180 25.24 -44.17 27.78
N GLU A 181 24.33 -44.82 27.06
CA GLU A 181 24.00 -46.26 26.98
C GLU A 181 23.13 -46.82 28.14
N GLU A 182 22.01 -47.43 27.74
CA GLU A 182 21.18 -48.48 28.38
C GLU A 182 20.02 -48.17 29.36
N LYS A 183 18.81 -48.52 28.84
CA LYS A 183 17.80 -49.51 29.32
C LYS A 183 16.65 -49.14 30.26
N ASP A 184 15.50 -49.70 29.85
CA ASP A 184 14.39 -50.30 30.63
C ASP A 184 13.57 -49.38 31.55
N ASP A 185 12.27 -49.57 31.78
CA ASP A 185 11.17 -50.39 31.25
C ASP A 185 9.92 -49.88 32.01
N ASP A 186 8.75 -50.35 31.61
CA ASP A 186 7.52 -50.50 32.42
C ASP A 186 6.55 -49.30 32.55
N ASP A 187 5.56 -49.34 31.65
CA ASP A 187 4.15 -49.69 31.94
C ASP A 187 3.49 -49.10 33.20
N THR A 188 2.42 -48.31 33.04
CA THR A 188 1.06 -48.73 33.45
C THR A 188 0.00 -47.70 33.08
N GLU A 189 -1.06 -48.23 32.47
CA GLU A 189 -2.41 -47.69 32.33
C GLU A 189 -3.01 -47.28 33.69
N ASP A 190 -3.87 -46.25 33.73
CA ASP A 190 -5.26 -46.47 34.15
C ASP A 190 -6.18 -45.33 33.69
N GLU A 191 -7.37 -45.76 33.32
CA GLU A 191 -8.53 -45.02 32.83
C GLU A 191 -9.21 -44.27 33.99
N ASN A 192 -9.97 -43.20 33.72
CA ASN A 192 -11.45 -43.27 33.65
C ASN A 192 -12.11 -41.87 33.64
N ALA A 193 -13.13 -41.75 32.79
CA ALA A 193 -14.48 -41.18 32.96
C ALA A 193 -14.74 -40.08 34.01
N GLU A 194 -15.65 -39.12 33.84
CA GLU A 194 -16.71 -38.85 32.87
C GLU A 194 -17.23 -37.42 33.18
N GLU A 195 -17.85 -36.79 32.17
CA GLU A 195 -19.10 -36.00 32.18
C GLU A 195 -19.69 -35.50 33.54
N THR A 196 -20.35 -34.35 33.69
CA THR A 196 -21.05 -33.41 32.80
C THR A 196 -21.49 -32.17 33.62
N ASP A 197 -21.87 -31.13 32.89
CA ASP A 197 -23.06 -30.27 33.11
C ASP A 197 -22.91 -28.80 33.56
N GLU A 198 -23.75 -28.03 32.88
CA GLU A 198 -23.86 -26.59 32.73
C GLU A 198 -24.50 -25.86 33.93
N LYS A 199 -24.11 -24.60 34.21
CA LYS A 199 -24.96 -23.39 34.01
C LYS A 199 -24.45 -22.13 34.71
N LYS A 200 -24.45 -21.06 33.90
CA LYS A 200 -24.62 -19.61 34.16
C LYS A 200 -25.05 -19.18 35.58
N ALA A 201 -24.39 -18.14 36.13
CA ALA A 201 -24.93 -16.76 36.16
C ALA A 201 -23.96 -15.76 36.83
N SER A 202 -24.06 -14.53 36.36
CA SER A 202 -23.32 -13.29 36.64
C SER A 202 -23.52 -12.70 38.04
N ALA A 203 -22.49 -12.05 38.61
CA ALA A 203 -22.43 -10.62 38.94
C ALA A 203 -21.43 -10.29 40.08
N GLU A 204 -20.56 -9.30 39.81
CA GLU A 204 -20.02 -8.22 40.69
C GLU A 204 -19.44 -8.58 42.07
N GLU A 205 -18.41 -7.98 42.64
CA GLU A 205 -17.43 -6.93 42.37
C GLU A 205 -16.53 -7.03 43.61
N GLU A 206 -15.20 -7.16 43.49
CA GLU A 206 -14.32 -6.68 44.57
C GLU A 206 -12.90 -6.46 44.03
N LEU A 207 -12.52 -5.17 44.03
CA LEU A 207 -11.16 -4.68 43.77
C LEU A 207 -10.18 -5.23 44.81
N PRO A 208 -8.90 -5.33 44.41
CA PRO A 208 -7.93 -4.50 45.12
C PRO A 208 -7.01 -3.73 44.16
N LYS A 209 -6.84 -2.44 44.46
CA LYS A 209 -5.70 -1.58 44.07
C LYS A 209 -4.52 -1.86 45.02
N PRO A 210 -3.36 -1.21 44.87
CA PRO A 210 -2.58 -0.85 43.68
C PRO A 210 -1.12 -1.34 43.84
N GLU A 211 -0.33 -1.54 42.79
CA GLU A 211 1.14 -1.40 42.92
C GLU A 211 1.85 -1.34 41.56
N ASP A 212 2.74 -0.35 41.49
CA ASP A 212 3.77 -0.03 40.52
C ASP A 212 3.48 0.02 39.02
N ALA A 213 3.37 1.27 38.55
CA ALA A 213 3.76 1.69 37.22
C ALA A 213 5.29 1.51 37.05
N THR A 214 5.72 0.29 36.74
CA THR A 214 6.97 0.10 36.00
C THR A 214 6.70 0.42 34.54
N GLU A 215 7.48 1.36 34.00
CA GLU A 215 7.57 1.68 32.59
C GLU A 215 7.68 0.39 31.75
N GLU A 216 6.60 -0.01 31.09
CA GLU A 216 6.62 -1.08 30.11
C GLU A 216 7.50 -0.65 28.93
N GLN A 217 8.76 -1.08 28.98
CA GLN A 217 9.59 -1.23 27.80
C GLN A 217 8.80 -2.05 26.78
N LYS A 218 8.46 -1.44 25.63
CA LYS A 218 7.80 -2.11 24.51
C LYS A 218 8.54 -3.42 24.21
N PRO A 219 7.92 -4.61 24.34
CA PRO A 219 8.59 -5.83 23.95
C PRO A 219 8.85 -5.78 22.43
N GLY A 220 10.11 -5.97 22.05
CA GLY A 220 10.48 -6.16 20.66
C GLY A 220 9.77 -7.40 20.09
N LEU A 221 9.44 -7.35 18.80
CA LEU A 221 8.86 -8.50 18.09
C LEU A 221 9.81 -9.70 18.15
N SER A 222 9.28 -10.90 18.43
CA SER A 222 10.05 -12.14 18.35
C SER A 222 10.52 -12.41 16.91
N ALA A 223 11.56 -13.24 16.74
CA ALA A 223 12.08 -13.58 15.42
C ALA A 223 11.02 -14.24 14.52
N GLU A 224 10.11 -15.04 15.10
CA GLU A 224 8.98 -15.66 14.40
C GLU A 224 7.91 -14.63 14.00
N GLN A 225 7.59 -13.69 14.89
CA GLN A 225 6.66 -12.61 14.55
C GLN A 225 7.21 -11.71 13.43
N LYS A 226 8.53 -11.50 13.38
CA LYS A 226 9.18 -10.76 12.30
C LYS A 226 9.05 -11.49 10.96
N THR A 227 9.32 -12.80 10.92
CA THR A 227 9.16 -13.59 9.68
C THR A 227 7.72 -13.61 9.19
N ASP A 228 6.78 -13.62 10.13
CA ASP A 228 5.36 -13.55 9.84
C ASP A 228 4.98 -12.21 9.22
N VAL A 229 5.44 -11.11 9.80
CA VAL A 229 5.21 -9.75 9.26
C VAL A 229 5.79 -9.63 7.85
N PHE A 230 7.02 -10.09 7.62
CA PHE A 230 7.61 -10.08 6.27
C PHE A 230 6.84 -10.96 5.28
N THR A 231 6.28 -12.09 5.74
CA THR A 231 5.42 -12.95 4.92
C THR A 231 4.12 -12.23 4.54
N GLN A 232 3.49 -11.51 5.47
CA GLN A 232 2.31 -10.69 5.17
C GLN A 232 2.64 -9.53 4.23
N TRP A 233 3.74 -8.82 4.48
CA TRP A 233 4.19 -7.74 3.60
C TRP A 233 4.47 -8.23 2.19
N LEU A 234 5.00 -9.44 2.03
CA LEU A 234 5.21 -10.03 0.71
C LEU A 234 3.89 -10.20 -0.05
N PHE A 235 2.82 -10.62 0.63
CA PHE A 235 1.47 -10.67 0.04
C PHE A 235 0.97 -9.27 -0.32
N ASP A 236 1.08 -8.32 0.61
CA ASP A 236 0.59 -6.96 0.45
C ASP A 236 1.29 -6.22 -0.71
N ILE A 237 2.61 -6.35 -0.82
CA ILE A 237 3.43 -5.80 -1.91
C ILE A 237 3.05 -6.46 -3.23
N ALA A 238 2.87 -7.79 -3.25
CA ALA A 238 2.44 -8.50 -4.45
C ALA A 238 1.05 -8.05 -4.91
N LEU A 239 0.13 -7.79 -3.99
CA LEU A 239 -1.18 -7.22 -4.28
C LEU A 239 -1.04 -5.81 -4.86
N LEU A 240 -0.31 -4.91 -4.19
CA LEU A 240 -0.11 -3.53 -4.66
C LEU A 240 0.58 -3.46 -6.02
N ARG A 241 1.48 -4.38 -6.32
CA ARG A 241 2.06 -4.51 -7.65
C ARG A 241 1.01 -4.79 -8.73
N ARG A 242 -0.03 -5.58 -8.42
CA ARG A 242 -1.15 -5.84 -9.35
C ARG A 242 -2.09 -4.64 -9.47
N CYS A 243 -2.36 -3.95 -8.36
CA CYS A 243 -3.25 -2.79 -8.34
C CYS A 243 -2.62 -1.55 -9.00
N ILE A 244 -1.39 -1.22 -8.59
CA ILE A 244 -0.69 0.04 -8.84
C ILE A 244 0.49 -0.16 -9.80
N GLY A 245 1.23 -1.26 -9.64
CA GLY A 245 2.48 -1.55 -10.35
C GLY A 245 2.39 -1.96 -11.83
N ASN A 246 1.24 -1.80 -12.49
CA ASN A 246 1.06 -2.20 -13.90
C ASN A 246 1.69 -1.22 -14.92
N THR A 247 2.56 -0.31 -14.48
CA THR A 247 3.36 0.54 -15.39
C THR A 247 4.79 0.03 -15.42
N GLU A 248 5.47 0.12 -16.56
CA GLU A 248 6.82 -0.46 -16.74
C GLU A 248 7.81 0.02 -15.67
N SER A 249 7.75 1.31 -15.30
CA SER A 249 8.59 1.91 -14.27
C SER A 249 8.18 1.53 -12.84
N ALA A 250 6.90 1.31 -12.57
CA ALA A 250 6.43 0.94 -11.23
C ALA A 250 6.61 -0.55 -10.94
N GLY A 251 6.53 -1.39 -11.97
CA GLY A 251 6.68 -2.83 -11.87
C GLY A 251 8.07 -3.26 -11.39
N SER A 252 9.13 -2.56 -11.84
CA SER A 252 10.50 -2.82 -11.40
C SER A 252 10.75 -2.40 -9.95
N SER A 253 10.21 -1.26 -9.52
CA SER A 253 10.34 -0.81 -8.11
C SER A 253 9.67 -1.79 -7.14
N PHE A 254 8.44 -2.22 -7.44
CA PHE A 254 7.77 -3.23 -6.61
C PHE A 254 8.45 -4.59 -6.67
N GLN A 255 9.01 -5.01 -7.81
CA GLN A 255 9.79 -6.25 -7.91
C GLN A 255 11.03 -6.19 -7.01
N ASN A 256 11.77 -5.08 -7.04
CA ASN A 256 12.95 -4.91 -6.19
C ASN A 256 12.58 -4.93 -4.70
N LEU A 257 11.45 -4.31 -4.34
CA LEU A 257 10.94 -4.32 -2.98
C LEU A 257 10.48 -5.72 -2.53
N GLU A 258 9.77 -6.42 -3.41
CA GLU A 258 9.33 -7.81 -3.21
C GLU A 258 10.53 -8.73 -2.95
N ASP A 259 11.60 -8.61 -3.76
CA ASP A 259 12.82 -9.39 -3.60
C ASP A 259 13.60 -9.01 -2.33
N ASN A 260 13.52 -7.75 -1.89
CA ASN A 260 14.10 -7.30 -0.62
C ASN A 260 13.36 -7.94 0.56
N VAL A 261 12.03 -7.81 0.62
CA VAL A 261 11.19 -8.38 1.70
C VAL A 261 11.29 -9.91 1.73
N TYR A 262 11.36 -10.56 0.57
CA TYR A 262 11.51 -12.01 0.47
C TYR A 262 12.79 -12.54 1.16
N ARG A 263 13.90 -11.79 1.13
CA ARG A 263 15.14 -12.18 1.83
C ARG A 263 14.97 -12.28 3.35
N HIS A 264 13.97 -11.60 3.90
CA HIS A 264 13.70 -11.56 5.33
C HIS A 264 12.58 -12.51 5.79
N SER A 265 11.78 -13.06 4.87
CA SER A 265 10.62 -13.92 5.22
C SER A 265 10.97 -15.39 5.48
N LYS A 266 12.21 -15.83 5.21
CA LYS A 266 12.69 -17.22 5.33
C LYS A 266 11.84 -18.26 4.55
N LEU A 267 11.06 -17.80 3.57
CA LEU A 267 10.22 -18.66 2.74
C LEU A 267 11.02 -19.31 1.60
N ASP A 268 10.59 -20.49 1.16
CA ASP A 268 11.10 -21.10 -0.06
C ASP A 268 10.46 -20.47 -1.32
N GLU A 269 11.05 -20.72 -2.49
CA GLU A 269 10.55 -20.17 -3.77
C GLU A 269 9.14 -20.69 -4.10
N ALA A 270 8.80 -21.91 -3.67
CA ALA A 270 7.46 -22.46 -3.86
C ALA A 270 6.40 -21.68 -3.04
N ALA A 271 6.70 -21.34 -1.77
CA ALA A 271 5.84 -20.47 -0.97
C ALA A 271 5.74 -19.06 -1.56
N LYS A 272 6.84 -18.48 -2.05
CA LYS A 272 6.81 -17.19 -2.76
C LYS A 272 5.83 -17.23 -3.93
N HIS A 273 5.96 -18.22 -4.81
CA HIS A 273 5.04 -18.38 -5.94
C HIS A 273 3.58 -18.56 -5.53
N ARG A 274 3.31 -19.31 -4.45
CA ARG A 274 1.95 -19.45 -3.89
C ARG A 274 1.38 -18.12 -3.41
N ILE A 275 2.17 -17.31 -2.70
CA ILE A 275 1.75 -15.96 -2.25
C ILE A 275 1.44 -15.07 -3.46
N LEU A 276 2.33 -15.01 -4.45
CA LEU A 276 2.14 -14.18 -5.65
C LEU A 276 0.88 -14.57 -6.43
N LYS A 277 0.61 -15.88 -6.53
CA LYS A 277 -0.61 -16.39 -7.14
C LYS A 277 -1.85 -16.02 -6.33
N SER A 278 -1.81 -16.21 -5.01
CA SER A 278 -2.91 -15.89 -4.10
C SER A 278 -3.27 -14.40 -4.14
N ALA A 279 -2.26 -13.51 -4.14
CA ALA A 279 -2.44 -12.07 -4.28
C ALA A 279 -3.07 -11.70 -5.63
N ASN A 280 -2.67 -12.36 -6.73
CA ASN A 280 -3.30 -12.18 -8.03
C ASN A 280 -4.77 -12.63 -8.03
N ASP A 281 -5.06 -13.82 -7.50
CA ASP A 281 -6.42 -14.37 -7.46
C ASP A 281 -7.34 -13.55 -6.53
N PHE A 282 -6.79 -12.97 -5.46
CA PHE A 282 -7.48 -11.97 -4.65
C PHE A 282 -7.81 -10.72 -5.46
N TRP A 283 -6.82 -10.13 -6.15
CA TRP A 283 -7.04 -8.93 -6.97
C TRP A 283 -8.08 -9.15 -8.06
N GLN A 284 -8.05 -10.27 -8.77
CA GLN A 284 -9.04 -10.59 -9.79
C GLN A 284 -10.48 -10.57 -9.22
N ARG A 285 -10.66 -11.03 -7.97
CA ARG A 285 -11.96 -11.02 -7.29
C ARG A 285 -12.35 -9.64 -6.75
N ALA A 286 -11.38 -8.86 -6.26
CA ALA A 286 -11.63 -7.62 -5.53
C ALA A 286 -11.50 -6.34 -6.39
N SER A 287 -10.88 -6.41 -7.57
CA SER A 287 -10.56 -5.24 -8.42
C SER A 287 -11.75 -4.33 -8.70
N LEU A 288 -12.94 -4.89 -8.92
CA LEU A 288 -14.17 -4.15 -9.18
C LEU A 288 -14.59 -3.22 -8.01
N LEU A 289 -14.20 -3.53 -6.77
CA LEU A 289 -14.46 -2.68 -5.61
C LEU A 289 -13.65 -1.37 -5.68
N PHE A 290 -12.57 -1.36 -6.45
CA PHE A 290 -11.63 -0.26 -6.57
C PHE A 290 -11.66 0.31 -8.00
N GLY A 291 -12.83 0.41 -8.63
CA GLY A 291 -13.00 0.59 -10.08
C GLY A 291 -12.12 1.65 -10.77
N LEU A 292 -11.75 2.76 -10.11
CA LEU A 292 -10.83 3.77 -10.68
C LEU A 292 -9.35 3.34 -10.71
N LEU A 293 -8.99 2.34 -9.89
CA LEU A 293 -7.67 1.72 -9.80
C LEU A 293 -7.57 0.43 -10.62
N ALA A 294 -8.70 -0.18 -10.98
CA ALA A 294 -8.78 -1.43 -11.75
C ALA A 294 -8.29 -1.32 -13.20
#